data_AF-A0A2E8B329-F1
#
_entry.id   AF-A0A2E8B329-F1
#
_cell.length_a   1.000
_cell.length_b   1.000
_cell.length_c   1.000
_cell.angle_alpha   90.00
_cell.angle_beta   90.00
_cell.angle_gamma   90.00
#
_symmetry.space_group_name_H-M   'P 1'
#
loop_
_entity.id
_entity.type
_entity.pdbx_description
1 polymer ?
#
loop_
_entity_poly.entity_id
_entity_poly.type
_entity_poly.pdbx_seq_one_letter_code
_entity_poly.pdbx_strand_id
1 'polypeptide(L)'
;MKNKHELTATLYTRQGCHLCDQAYAMLAKYKFEVTSVYIDDDQELTARYGNCVPVVAIHGKERFRGRIDEVLLRRLMIRGRKDMRHLGIFAKYWEAGKVKTRLAATIGNASASSVYHRCLQHLTGRLEDFADFRTLAFSPPERRTDFGSLVAKNWELWPQPEGDLGQRMQDFFAHAFSQGAQRVVLIGSDSPTIPREYLHEAYRRLETDRVVLGPARDGGYYLVGASTDNLPISTDPLPIFDGVDWGTPAVWSQTIERIKQSRLTFSCLKPWYDVDEYSDLVRLHSELLKLVEVDDSWHELLQTVEVVLRERETRYNVAN
;
A
#
# COMPACT_ATOMS: atom_id res chain seq x y z
N MET A 1 7.13 29.37 -9.80
CA MET A 1 7.15 27.93 -9.45
C MET A 1 8.19 27.74 -8.36
N LYS A 2 7.79 27.64 -7.09
CA LYS A 2 8.72 27.40 -5.97
C LYS A 2 8.74 25.90 -5.67
N ASN A 3 9.94 25.28 -5.70
CA ASN A 3 10.17 23.89 -5.31
C ASN A 3 9.66 23.68 -3.87
N LYS A 4 8.67 22.81 -3.67
CA LYS A 4 7.91 22.73 -2.41
C LYS A 4 8.42 21.67 -1.42
N HIS A 5 9.71 21.35 -1.40
CA HIS A 5 10.31 20.46 -0.39
C HIS A 5 11.78 20.81 -0.07
N GLU A 6 12.08 22.08 0.23
CA GLU A 6 13.36 22.45 0.83
C GLU A 6 13.36 22.06 2.32
N LEU A 7 14.34 21.24 2.72
CA LEU A 7 14.56 20.84 4.11
C LEU A 7 15.22 22.00 4.84
N THR A 8 14.45 22.82 5.55
CA THR A 8 14.97 24.00 6.27
C THR A 8 15.26 23.69 7.74
N ALA A 9 16.42 24.14 8.22
CA ALA A 9 16.81 24.04 9.62
C ALA A 9 17.40 25.36 10.14
N THR A 10 17.13 25.68 11.41
CA THR A 10 17.79 26.77 12.13
C THR A 10 18.75 26.16 13.15
N LEU A 11 20.02 26.52 13.06
CA LEU A 11 21.07 26.12 13.99
C LEU A 11 21.40 27.30 14.91
N TYR A 12 20.96 27.22 16.16
CA TYR A 12 21.40 28.15 17.20
C TYR A 12 22.79 27.74 17.66
N THR A 13 23.77 28.61 17.43
CA THR A 13 25.22 28.36 17.53
C THR A 13 25.92 29.44 18.36
N ARG A 14 27.20 29.22 18.66
CA ARG A 14 28.09 30.19 19.31
C ARG A 14 29.53 30.06 18.80
N GLN A 15 30.34 31.08 19.00
CA GLN A 15 31.75 31.03 18.58
C GLN A 15 32.54 29.95 19.35
N GLY A 16 33.44 29.26 18.65
CA GLY A 16 34.36 28.29 19.25
C GLY A 16 33.72 26.98 19.73
N CYS A 17 32.47 26.67 19.36
CA CYS A 17 31.80 25.45 19.79
C CYS A 17 31.99 24.29 18.79
N HIS A 18 32.84 23.33 19.15
CA HIS A 18 33.07 22.14 18.32
C HIS A 18 31.79 21.32 18.03
N LEU A 19 30.85 21.27 18.98
CA LEU A 19 29.56 20.58 18.77
C LEU A 19 28.70 21.29 17.71
N CYS A 20 28.81 22.61 17.57
CA CYS A 20 28.11 23.35 16.52
C CYS A 20 28.64 23.01 15.14
N ASP A 21 29.96 22.89 14.98
CA ASP A 21 30.58 22.47 13.72
C ASP A 21 30.12 21.06 13.32
N GLN A 22 30.06 20.14 14.29
CA GLN A 22 29.53 18.79 14.07
C GLN A 22 28.04 18.81 13.68
N ALA A 23 27.24 19.64 14.35
CA ALA A 23 25.82 19.80 14.04
C ALA A 23 25.61 20.36 12.62
N TYR A 24 26.37 21.39 12.23
CA TYR A 24 26.34 21.96 10.89
C TYR A 24 26.75 20.92 9.83
N ALA A 25 27.87 20.22 10.04
CA ALA A 25 28.34 19.18 9.12
C ALA A 25 27.31 18.06 8.95
N MET A 26 26.64 17.65 10.04
CA MET A 26 25.58 16.65 10.00
C MET A 26 24.37 17.15 9.19
N LEU A 27 23.91 18.38 9.39
CA LEU A 27 22.79 18.95 8.64
C LEU A 27 23.14 19.13 7.15
N ALA A 28 24.35 19.59 6.85
CA ALA A 28 24.86 19.72 5.50
C ALA A 28 24.96 18.36 4.77
N LYS A 29 25.39 17.30 5.48
CA LYS A 29 25.41 15.91 4.96
C LYS A 29 24.04 15.47 4.43
N TYR A 30 22.95 15.97 5.02
CA TYR A 30 21.58 15.68 4.61
C TYR A 30 20.93 16.75 3.73
N LYS A 31 21.72 17.71 3.22
CA LYS A 31 21.26 18.78 2.33
C LYS A 31 20.16 19.67 2.92
N PHE A 32 20.21 19.90 4.24
CA PHE A 32 19.39 20.97 4.83
C PHE A 32 19.87 22.33 4.34
N GLU A 33 18.93 23.22 4.06
CA GLU A 33 19.19 24.65 4.02
C GLU A 33 19.26 25.15 5.46
N VAL A 34 20.47 25.48 5.93
CA VAL A 34 20.74 25.80 7.34
C VAL A 34 20.88 27.31 7.52
N THR A 35 20.03 27.89 8.35
CA THR A 35 20.19 29.25 8.87
C THR A 35 20.87 29.20 10.23
N SER A 36 22.09 29.72 10.33
CA SER A 36 22.81 29.81 11.61
C SER A 36 22.45 31.09 12.36
N VAL A 37 22.13 30.96 13.65
CA VAL A 37 21.81 32.07 14.55
C VAL A 37 22.81 32.07 15.70
N TYR A 38 23.66 33.10 15.79
CA TYR A 38 24.61 33.25 16.89
C TYR A 38 23.87 33.79 18.11
N ILE A 39 23.91 33.04 19.21
CA ILE A 39 23.14 33.42 20.41
C ILE A 39 23.86 34.45 21.28
N ASP A 40 25.18 34.59 21.15
CA ASP A 40 26.00 35.38 22.07
C ASP A 40 25.70 36.90 21.98
N ASP A 41 25.13 37.35 20.87
CA ASP A 41 24.73 38.74 20.64
C ASP A 41 23.29 39.04 21.12
N ASP A 42 22.56 38.02 21.61
CA ASP A 42 21.16 38.11 22.01
C ASP A 42 20.98 37.62 23.44
N GLN A 43 20.60 38.53 24.34
CA GLN A 43 20.45 38.26 25.77
C GLN A 43 19.35 37.22 26.06
N GLU A 44 18.27 37.20 25.28
CA GLU A 44 17.15 36.28 25.45
C GLU A 44 17.53 34.87 24.97
N LEU A 45 18.16 34.77 23.80
CA LEU A 45 18.64 33.49 23.27
C LEU A 45 19.78 32.91 24.13
N THR A 46 20.66 33.77 24.66
CA THR A 46 21.69 33.35 25.62
C THR A 46 21.07 32.79 26.89
N ALA A 47 20.07 33.44 27.46
CA ALA A 47 19.35 32.93 28.62
C ALA A 47 18.65 31.60 28.34
N ARG A 48 18.09 31.44 27.14
CA ARG A 48 17.31 30.24 26.75
C ARG A 48 18.17 29.04 26.37
N TYR A 49 19.24 29.24 25.61
CA TYR A 49 20.01 28.15 25.00
C TYR A 49 21.46 28.07 25.48
N GLY A 50 21.91 29.01 26.31
CA GLY A 50 23.33 29.19 26.62
C GLY A 50 24.07 27.96 27.15
N ASN A 51 23.37 27.01 27.78
CA ASN A 51 23.96 25.78 28.32
C ASN A 51 23.72 24.53 27.47
N CYS A 52 23.06 24.66 26.30
CA CYS A 52 22.67 23.52 25.49
C CYS A 52 22.88 23.72 23.97
N VAL A 53 23.67 24.73 23.59
CA VAL A 53 24.14 24.93 22.21
C VAL A 53 25.02 23.75 21.78
N PRO A 54 24.87 23.22 20.54
CA PRO A 54 23.94 23.64 19.50
C PRO A 54 22.49 23.25 19.77
N VAL A 55 21.56 24.13 19.42
CA VAL A 55 20.13 23.79 19.35
C VAL A 55 19.70 23.80 17.89
N VAL A 56 19.05 22.73 17.44
CA VAL A 56 18.58 22.61 16.07
C VAL A 56 17.06 22.62 16.03
N ALA A 57 16.51 23.59 15.33
CA ALA A 57 15.10 23.61 14.97
C ALA A 57 14.91 23.17 13.51
N ILE A 58 14.03 22.21 13.26
CA ILE A 58 13.69 21.74 11.92
C ILE A 58 12.24 22.15 11.65
N HIS A 59 12.01 22.86 10.55
CA HIS A 59 10.70 23.45 10.22
C HIS A 59 10.10 24.25 11.40
N GLY A 60 10.94 25.04 12.08
CA GLY A 60 10.53 25.91 13.20
C GLY A 60 10.27 25.21 14.54
N LYS A 61 10.47 23.89 14.65
CA LYS A 61 10.37 23.16 15.93
C LYS A 61 11.73 22.71 16.41
N GLU A 62 12.09 22.99 17.66
CA GLU A 62 13.28 22.44 18.31
C GLU A 62 13.24 20.91 18.32
N ARG A 63 14.27 20.27 17.75
CA ARG A 63 14.38 18.81 17.65
C ARG A 63 15.58 18.25 18.40
N PHE A 64 16.67 19.03 18.50
CA PHE A 64 17.90 18.60 19.15
C PHE A 64 18.47 19.72 20.00
N ARG A 65 19.07 19.34 21.13
CA ARG A 65 19.89 20.20 21.99
C ARG A 65 21.18 19.44 22.28
N GLY A 66 22.34 20.07 22.08
CA GLY A 66 23.64 19.40 22.10
C GLY A 66 23.86 18.48 20.89
N ARG A 67 24.39 17.28 21.12
CA ARG A 67 24.76 16.35 20.04
C ARG A 67 23.52 15.90 19.25
N ILE A 68 23.62 15.95 17.92
CA ILE A 68 22.58 15.40 17.04
C ILE A 68 22.73 13.88 16.96
N ASP A 69 21.68 13.16 17.33
CA ASP A 69 21.56 11.73 17.05
C ASP A 69 21.19 11.54 15.57
N GLU A 70 22.09 10.95 14.79
CA GLU A 70 21.92 10.77 13.35
C GLU A 70 20.72 9.86 13.02
N VAL A 71 20.39 8.87 13.86
CA VAL A 71 19.24 7.98 13.66
C VAL A 71 17.94 8.74 13.83
N LEU A 72 17.85 9.58 14.88
CA LEU A 72 16.69 10.44 15.10
C LEU A 72 16.55 11.51 14.01
N LEU A 73 17.65 12.09 13.56
CA LEU A 73 17.65 13.06 12.45
C LEU A 73 17.13 12.42 11.16
N ARG A 74 17.61 11.22 10.82
CA ARG A 74 17.11 10.43 9.68
C ARG A 74 15.61 10.15 9.82
N ARG A 75 15.13 9.73 11.00
CA ARG A 75 13.68 9.49 11.24
C ARG A 75 12.84 10.75 11.06
N LEU A 76 13.32 11.92 11.49
CA LEU A 76 12.63 13.18 11.30
C LEU A 76 12.55 13.59 9.83
N MET A 77 13.58 13.27 9.03
CA MET A 77 13.56 13.51 7.59
C MET A 77 12.55 12.62 6.86
N ILE A 78 12.41 11.36 7.30
CA ILE A 78 11.40 10.44 6.78
C ILE A 78 10.00 10.98 7.12
N ARG A 79 9.76 11.34 8.39
CA ARG A 79 8.47 11.88 8.87
C ARG A 79 8.10 13.27 8.31
N GLY A 80 9.08 14.04 7.84
CA GLY A 80 8.87 15.37 7.24
C GLY A 80 8.59 15.35 5.73
N ARG A 81 8.86 14.22 5.06
CA ARG A 81 8.39 13.99 3.70
C ARG A 81 6.89 13.71 3.73
N LYS A 82 6.16 14.18 2.72
CA LYS A 82 4.79 13.71 2.49
C LYS A 82 4.86 12.17 2.43
N ASP A 83 4.07 11.50 3.27
CA ASP A 83 3.98 10.04 3.32
C ASP A 83 3.37 9.55 2.01
N MET A 84 4.22 9.16 1.06
CA MET A 84 3.77 8.79 -0.27
C MET A 84 3.25 7.36 -0.24
N ARG A 85 1.92 7.24 -0.29
CA ARG A 85 1.22 5.96 -0.26
C ARG A 85 1.04 5.42 -1.66
N HIS A 86 1.34 4.14 -1.86
CA HIS A 86 1.13 3.43 -3.12
C HIS A 86 0.12 2.31 -2.93
N LEU A 87 -0.93 2.29 -3.76
CA LEU A 87 -1.89 1.19 -3.85
C LEU A 87 -1.66 0.39 -5.14
N GLY A 88 -1.46 -0.91 -5.02
CA GLY A 88 -1.41 -1.84 -6.13
C GLY A 88 -2.63 -2.74 -6.16
N ILE A 89 -3.13 -3.06 -7.35
CA ILE A 89 -4.16 -4.08 -7.57
C ILE A 89 -3.61 -5.12 -8.54
N PHE A 90 -3.55 -6.38 -8.13
CA PHE A 90 -3.22 -7.50 -9.03
C PHE A 90 -4.48 -7.99 -9.74
N ALA A 91 -4.43 -8.00 -11.07
CA ALA A 91 -5.54 -8.45 -11.90
C ALA A 91 -5.09 -9.39 -13.03
N LYS A 92 -5.94 -10.36 -13.35
CA LYS A 92 -5.79 -11.22 -14.53
C LYS A 92 -6.82 -10.80 -15.57
N TYR A 93 -6.52 -10.98 -16.85
CA TYR A 93 -7.47 -10.62 -17.89
C TYR A 93 -8.70 -11.52 -17.81
N TRP A 94 -9.88 -10.92 -17.93
CA TRP A 94 -11.19 -11.56 -17.71
C TRP A 94 -11.61 -12.49 -18.86
N GLU A 95 -10.71 -13.30 -19.38
CA GLU A 95 -11.03 -14.26 -20.44
C GLU A 95 -11.89 -15.41 -19.89
N ALA A 96 -13.03 -15.64 -20.54
CA ALA A 96 -13.96 -16.71 -20.18
C ALA A 96 -13.24 -18.07 -20.15
N GLY A 97 -13.38 -18.78 -19.03
CA GLY A 97 -12.71 -20.07 -18.80
C GLY A 97 -11.27 -19.98 -18.27
N LYS A 98 -10.68 -18.78 -18.17
CA LYS A 98 -9.34 -18.56 -17.60
C LYS A 98 -9.32 -17.85 -16.25
N VAL A 99 -10.47 -17.29 -15.83
CA VAL A 99 -10.67 -16.65 -14.53
C VAL A 99 -11.83 -17.30 -13.80
N LYS A 100 -11.80 -17.26 -12.46
CA LYS A 100 -12.88 -17.73 -11.59
C LYS A 100 -13.39 -19.12 -11.97
N THR A 101 -12.48 -20.07 -12.20
CA THR A 101 -12.82 -21.40 -12.74
C THR A 101 -13.74 -22.21 -11.84
N ARG A 102 -13.63 -22.06 -10.50
CA ARG A 102 -14.53 -22.70 -9.54
C ARG A 102 -15.95 -22.14 -9.61
N LEU A 103 -16.10 -20.82 -9.63
CA LEU A 103 -17.37 -20.15 -9.87
C LEU A 103 -17.95 -20.53 -11.25
N ALA A 104 -17.11 -20.54 -12.29
CA ALA A 104 -17.48 -20.89 -13.66
C ALA A 104 -18.03 -22.32 -13.78
N ALA A 105 -17.55 -23.26 -12.95
CA ALA A 105 -18.12 -24.61 -12.89
C ALA A 105 -19.60 -24.62 -12.47
N THR A 106 -20.07 -23.57 -11.78
CA THR A 106 -21.45 -23.47 -11.30
C THR A 106 -22.32 -22.56 -12.18
N ILE A 107 -21.78 -21.43 -12.67
CA ILE A 107 -22.56 -20.42 -13.42
C ILE A 107 -22.19 -20.32 -14.90
N GLY A 108 -21.17 -21.05 -15.36
CA GLY A 108 -20.66 -20.99 -16.72
C GLY A 108 -19.54 -19.95 -16.92
N ASN A 109 -18.67 -20.21 -17.89
CA ASN A 109 -17.47 -19.42 -18.18
C ASN A 109 -17.77 -17.95 -18.50
N ALA A 110 -18.81 -17.68 -19.30
CA ALA A 110 -19.17 -16.32 -19.69
C ALA A 110 -19.70 -15.50 -18.50
N SER A 111 -20.59 -16.07 -17.70
CA SER A 111 -21.16 -15.41 -16.52
C SER A 111 -20.09 -15.14 -15.46
N ALA A 112 -19.17 -16.08 -15.21
CA ALA A 112 -18.08 -15.89 -14.26
C ALA A 112 -17.09 -14.80 -14.71
N SER A 113 -16.74 -14.76 -16.00
CA SER A 113 -15.93 -13.70 -16.59
C SER A 113 -16.61 -12.33 -16.49
N SER A 114 -17.91 -12.25 -16.78
CA SER A 114 -18.70 -11.01 -16.69
C SER A 114 -18.73 -10.45 -15.26
N VAL A 115 -19.02 -11.31 -14.27
CA VAL A 115 -18.99 -10.91 -12.85
C VAL A 115 -17.61 -10.44 -12.44
N TYR A 116 -16.55 -11.18 -12.79
CA TYR A 116 -15.18 -10.80 -12.46
C TYR A 116 -14.77 -9.46 -13.08
N HIS A 117 -15.08 -9.25 -14.37
CA HIS A 117 -14.82 -7.98 -15.05
C HIS A 117 -15.55 -6.82 -14.36
N ARG A 118 -16.83 -6.99 -14.02
CA ARG A 118 -17.59 -5.94 -13.32
C ARG A 118 -17.07 -5.68 -11.92
N CYS A 119 -16.65 -6.72 -11.19
CA CYS A 119 -16.01 -6.60 -9.89
C CYS A 119 -14.71 -5.78 -9.98
N LEU A 120 -13.85 -6.09 -10.95
CA LEU A 120 -12.60 -5.37 -11.18
C LEU A 120 -12.85 -3.90 -11.54
N GLN A 121 -13.77 -3.63 -12.47
CA GLN A 121 -14.14 -2.26 -12.88
C GLN A 121 -14.68 -1.45 -11.70
N HIS A 122 -15.53 -2.04 -10.87
CA HIS A 122 -16.08 -1.35 -9.70
C HIS A 122 -14.99 -1.12 -8.62
N LEU A 123 -14.11 -2.10 -8.39
CA LEU A 123 -13.00 -1.98 -7.45
C LEU A 123 -12.02 -0.87 -7.84
N THR A 124 -11.64 -0.79 -9.12
CA THR A 124 -10.74 0.28 -9.61
C THR A 124 -11.38 1.66 -9.50
N GLY A 125 -12.67 1.78 -9.83
CA GLY A 125 -13.44 3.02 -9.66
C GLY A 125 -13.52 3.48 -8.21
N ARG A 126 -13.85 2.57 -7.28
CA ARG A 126 -13.92 2.85 -5.83
C ARG A 126 -12.62 3.37 -5.24
N LEU A 127 -11.49 3.01 -5.84
CA LEU A 127 -10.15 3.28 -5.33
C LEU A 127 -9.38 4.29 -6.19
N GLU A 128 -10.07 4.99 -7.10
CA GLU A 128 -9.46 5.97 -8.02
C GLU A 128 -8.68 7.07 -7.27
N ASP A 129 -9.20 7.51 -6.13
CA ASP A 129 -8.71 8.62 -5.32
C ASP A 129 -7.98 8.18 -4.04
N PHE A 130 -7.64 6.89 -3.90
CA PHE A 130 -7.34 6.31 -2.60
C PHE A 130 -5.93 6.60 -2.05
N ALA A 131 -4.92 6.62 -2.91
CA ALA A 131 -3.50 6.72 -2.54
C ALA A 131 -2.80 7.87 -3.28
N ASP A 132 -1.48 8.06 -3.13
CA ASP A 132 -0.67 9.05 -3.87
C ASP A 132 -0.08 8.48 -5.16
N PHE A 133 0.12 7.17 -5.21
CA PHE A 133 0.44 6.32 -6.36
C PHE A 133 -0.58 5.18 -6.46
N ARG A 134 -1.01 4.83 -7.68
CA ARG A 134 -1.93 3.71 -7.93
C ARG A 134 -1.46 2.97 -9.15
N THR A 135 -1.34 1.65 -9.04
CA THR A 135 -0.88 0.80 -10.12
C THR A 135 -1.85 -0.37 -10.27
N LEU A 136 -2.39 -0.53 -11.47
CA LEU A 136 -3.04 -1.77 -11.87
C LEU A 136 -1.97 -2.68 -12.46
N ALA A 137 -1.60 -3.70 -11.70
CA ALA A 137 -0.62 -4.70 -12.06
C ALA A 137 -1.32 -5.88 -12.73
N PHE A 138 -1.16 -6.03 -14.03
CA PHE A 138 -2.03 -6.89 -14.84
C PHE A 138 -1.29 -7.98 -15.61
N SER A 139 -1.99 -9.07 -15.92
CA SER A 139 -1.51 -10.13 -16.80
C SER A 139 -2.65 -10.61 -17.73
N PRO A 140 -2.39 -10.89 -19.02
CA PRO A 140 -1.09 -10.84 -19.69
C PRO A 140 -0.78 -9.45 -20.31
N PRO A 141 0.49 -9.15 -20.67
CA PRO A 141 0.94 -7.81 -21.08
C PRO A 141 0.23 -7.23 -22.32
N GLU A 142 -0.18 -8.09 -23.26
CA GLU A 142 -0.86 -7.70 -24.51
C GLU A 142 -2.26 -7.11 -24.30
N ARG A 143 -2.85 -7.29 -23.10
CA ARG A 143 -4.17 -6.76 -22.73
C ARG A 143 -4.11 -5.34 -22.14
N ARG A 144 -2.98 -4.64 -22.30
CA ARG A 144 -2.76 -3.30 -21.73
C ARG A 144 -3.88 -2.31 -22.07
N THR A 145 -4.36 -2.31 -23.31
CA THR A 145 -5.43 -1.40 -23.75
C THR A 145 -6.74 -1.70 -23.02
N ASP A 146 -7.10 -2.97 -22.88
CA ASP A 146 -8.32 -3.39 -22.19
C ASP A 146 -8.27 -2.98 -20.72
N PHE A 147 -7.17 -3.26 -20.01
CA PHE A 147 -6.99 -2.81 -18.62
C PHE A 147 -6.95 -1.29 -18.46
N GLY A 148 -6.36 -0.58 -19.42
CA GLY A 148 -6.31 0.88 -19.43
C GLY A 148 -7.69 1.53 -19.50
N SER A 149 -8.70 0.84 -20.02
CA SER A 149 -10.08 1.32 -20.02
C SER A 149 -10.76 1.24 -18.65
N LEU A 150 -10.23 0.45 -17.70
CA LEU A 150 -10.81 0.26 -16.37
C LEU A 150 -10.37 1.29 -15.33
N VAL A 151 -9.35 2.09 -15.65
CA VAL A 151 -8.70 2.99 -14.69
C VAL A 151 -8.55 4.39 -15.26
N ALA A 152 -8.54 5.37 -14.37
CA ALA A 152 -8.27 6.75 -14.74
C ALA A 152 -6.83 6.94 -15.23
N LYS A 153 -6.59 8.00 -16.01
CA LYS A 153 -5.29 8.28 -16.68
C LYS A 153 -4.11 8.47 -15.70
N ASN A 154 -4.38 8.73 -14.43
CA ASN A 154 -3.39 8.90 -13.36
C ASN A 154 -2.97 7.56 -12.70
N TRP A 155 -3.52 6.43 -13.15
CA TRP A 155 -3.06 5.11 -12.76
C TRP A 155 -1.89 4.67 -13.64
N GLU A 156 -0.92 4.03 -13.01
CA GLU A 156 0.09 3.28 -13.72
C GLU A 156 -0.48 1.91 -14.15
N LEU A 157 -0.24 1.54 -15.41
CA LEU A 157 -0.48 0.20 -15.91
C LEU A 157 0.85 -0.55 -15.92
N TRP A 158 0.98 -1.57 -15.08
CA TRP A 158 2.21 -2.35 -14.94
C TRP A 158 1.96 -3.82 -15.35
N PRO A 159 2.49 -4.30 -16.48
CA PRO A 159 2.39 -5.71 -16.84
C PRO A 159 3.20 -6.53 -15.83
N GLN A 160 2.56 -7.51 -15.19
CA GLN A 160 3.23 -8.41 -14.25
C GLN A 160 4.35 -9.18 -14.97
N PRO A 161 5.55 -9.28 -14.38
CA PRO A 161 6.66 -10.00 -14.97
C PRO A 161 6.42 -11.51 -14.95
N GLU A 162 7.25 -12.23 -15.72
CA GLU A 162 7.32 -13.68 -15.63
C GLU A 162 7.78 -14.14 -14.24
N GLY A 163 7.41 -15.35 -13.86
CA GLY A 163 7.68 -15.91 -12.52
C GLY A 163 6.42 -16.27 -11.76
N ASP A 164 6.60 -16.80 -10.55
CA ASP A 164 5.48 -17.13 -9.67
C ASP A 164 4.86 -15.89 -9.02
N LEU A 165 3.79 -16.08 -8.25
CA LEU A 165 3.08 -14.99 -7.60
C LEU A 165 3.96 -14.22 -6.60
N GLY A 166 4.85 -14.90 -5.88
CA GLY A 166 5.76 -14.31 -4.92
C GLY A 166 6.77 -13.39 -5.58
N GLN A 167 7.41 -13.87 -6.66
CA GLN A 167 8.36 -13.07 -7.45
C GLN A 167 7.69 -11.81 -8.00
N ARG A 168 6.46 -11.94 -8.54
CA ARG A 168 5.70 -10.79 -9.05
C ARG A 168 5.38 -9.77 -7.96
N MET A 169 5.01 -10.22 -6.76
CA MET A 169 4.78 -9.32 -5.63
C MET A 169 6.09 -8.64 -5.21
N GLN A 170 7.20 -9.38 -5.12
CA GLN A 170 8.51 -8.83 -4.78
C GLN A 170 8.94 -7.74 -5.76
N ASP A 171 8.80 -8.00 -7.06
CA ASP A 171 9.11 -7.05 -8.13
C ASP A 171 8.20 -5.82 -8.07
N PHE A 172 6.91 -6.01 -7.75
CA PHE A 172 5.96 -4.91 -7.55
C PHE A 172 6.37 -3.99 -6.40
N PHE A 173 6.73 -4.55 -5.24
CA PHE A 173 7.19 -3.76 -4.09
C PHE A 173 8.50 -3.03 -4.40
N ALA A 174 9.47 -3.71 -5.04
CA ALA A 174 10.73 -3.09 -5.45
C ALA A 174 10.49 -1.93 -6.42
N HIS A 175 9.61 -2.12 -7.41
CA HIS A 175 9.20 -1.08 -8.35
C HIS A 175 8.56 0.11 -7.62
N ALA A 176 7.55 -0.12 -6.79
CA ALA A 176 6.85 0.94 -6.06
C ALA A 176 7.79 1.76 -5.15
N PHE A 177 8.70 1.09 -4.44
CA PHE A 177 9.70 1.78 -3.61
C PHE A 177 10.73 2.57 -4.45
N SER A 178 11.13 2.06 -5.62
CA SER A 178 12.01 2.80 -6.54
C SER A 178 11.37 4.09 -7.08
N GLN A 179 10.03 4.14 -7.16
CA GLN A 179 9.26 5.34 -7.51
C GLN A 179 9.10 6.32 -6.33
N GLY A 180 9.66 6.01 -5.16
CA GLY A 180 9.64 6.88 -3.99
C GLY A 180 8.46 6.67 -3.04
N ALA A 181 7.68 5.60 -3.22
CA ALA A 181 6.69 5.21 -2.23
C ALA A 181 7.36 4.87 -0.89
N GLN A 182 6.69 5.21 0.21
CA GLN A 182 7.15 4.88 1.57
C GLN A 182 6.33 3.75 2.16
N ARG A 183 5.03 3.72 1.86
CA ARG A 183 4.12 2.64 2.24
C ARG A 183 3.41 2.14 1.01
N VAL A 184 3.56 0.85 0.76
CA VAL A 184 2.97 0.17 -0.39
C VAL A 184 1.97 -0.84 0.15
N VAL A 185 0.76 -0.82 -0.40
CA VAL A 185 -0.30 -1.80 -0.13
C VAL A 185 -0.66 -2.43 -1.45
N LEU A 186 -0.69 -3.76 -1.49
CA LEU A 186 -1.05 -4.57 -2.64
C LEU A 186 -2.25 -5.43 -2.29
N ILE A 187 -3.27 -5.40 -3.14
CA ILE A 187 -4.47 -6.23 -3.01
C ILE A 187 -4.71 -7.09 -4.25
N GLY A 188 -5.42 -8.21 -4.05
CA GLY A 188 -6.04 -8.95 -5.14
C GLY A 188 -7.25 -8.22 -5.72
N SER A 189 -7.72 -8.68 -6.88
CA SER A 189 -8.95 -8.17 -7.53
C SER A 189 -10.21 -8.96 -7.18
N ASP A 190 -10.08 -9.96 -6.33
CA ASP A 190 -11.11 -10.97 -6.05
C ASP A 190 -12.06 -10.58 -4.89
N SER A 191 -11.73 -9.50 -4.18
CA SER A 191 -12.46 -8.93 -3.03
C SER A 191 -13.10 -7.56 -3.38
N PRO A 192 -14.12 -7.48 -4.26
CA PRO A 192 -14.67 -6.20 -4.75
C PRO A 192 -15.29 -5.32 -3.65
N THR A 193 -15.78 -5.93 -2.58
CA THR A 193 -16.43 -5.24 -1.44
C THR A 193 -15.47 -4.90 -0.31
N ILE A 194 -14.16 -5.08 -0.47
CA ILE A 194 -13.18 -4.73 0.56
C ILE A 194 -13.44 -3.31 1.10
N PRO A 195 -13.63 -3.11 2.41
CA PRO A 195 -13.92 -1.79 2.97
C PRO A 195 -12.73 -0.82 2.81
N ARG A 196 -12.98 0.44 2.48
CA ARG A 196 -11.92 1.47 2.37
C ARG A 196 -11.20 1.66 3.70
N GLU A 197 -11.90 1.44 4.80
CA GLU A 197 -11.41 1.48 6.17
C GLU A 197 -10.30 0.45 6.41
N TYR A 198 -10.36 -0.72 5.75
CA TYR A 198 -9.34 -1.75 5.90
C TYR A 198 -8.04 -1.34 5.19
N LEU A 199 -8.15 -0.67 4.05
CA LEU A 199 -7.01 -0.11 3.34
C LEU A 199 -6.39 1.08 4.09
N HIS A 200 -7.22 1.95 4.70
CA HIS A 200 -6.72 3.02 5.57
C HIS A 200 -6.02 2.47 6.81
N GLU A 201 -6.61 1.46 7.45
CA GLU A 201 -6.00 0.74 8.57
C GLU A 201 -4.67 0.11 8.16
N ALA A 202 -4.57 -0.47 6.95
CA ALA A 202 -3.33 -1.02 6.43
C ALA A 202 -2.20 0.02 6.42
N TYR A 203 -2.45 1.20 5.85
CA TYR A 203 -1.46 2.30 5.85
C TYR A 203 -1.11 2.77 7.26
N ARG A 204 -2.11 2.90 8.14
CA ARG A 204 -1.89 3.31 9.54
C ARG A 204 -1.01 2.31 10.30
N ARG A 205 -1.21 1.00 10.08
CA ARG A 205 -0.37 -0.05 10.66
C ARG A 205 1.07 0.03 10.16
N LEU A 206 1.25 0.34 8.88
CA LEU A 206 2.57 0.50 8.27
C LEU A 206 3.35 1.72 8.78
N GLU A 207 2.75 2.63 9.57
CA GLU A 207 3.46 3.68 10.30
C GLU A 207 4.37 3.11 11.40
N THR A 208 4.02 1.95 11.95
CA THR A 208 4.73 1.30 13.07
C THR A 208 5.31 -0.06 12.68
N ASP A 209 4.60 -0.83 11.87
CA ASP A 209 4.98 -2.18 11.46
C ASP A 209 5.69 -2.19 10.10
N ARG A 210 6.58 -3.17 9.90
CA ARG A 210 7.27 -3.38 8.61
C ARG A 210 6.34 -4.00 7.57
N VAL A 211 5.45 -4.89 8.01
CA VAL A 211 4.53 -5.65 7.17
C VAL A 211 3.11 -5.60 7.75
N VAL A 212 2.11 -5.51 6.88
CA VAL A 212 0.71 -5.71 7.25
C VAL A 212 0.09 -6.76 6.34
N LEU A 213 -0.71 -7.67 6.92
CA LEU A 213 -1.38 -8.73 6.17
C LEU A 213 -2.89 -8.68 6.41
N GLY A 214 -3.68 -8.85 5.35
CA GLY A 214 -5.13 -9.04 5.41
C GLY A 214 -5.49 -10.50 5.15
N PRO A 215 -5.85 -11.29 6.17
CA PRO A 215 -6.11 -12.72 6.00
C PRO A 215 -7.34 -12.96 5.11
N ALA A 216 -7.19 -13.86 4.14
CA ALA A 216 -8.31 -14.42 3.38
C ALA A 216 -8.83 -15.68 4.09
N ARG A 217 -10.05 -16.12 3.76
CA ARG A 217 -10.69 -17.27 4.42
C ARG A 217 -10.15 -18.63 3.95
N ASP A 218 -9.44 -18.67 2.84
CA ASP A 218 -8.92 -19.86 2.17
C ASP A 218 -7.50 -20.25 2.61
N GLY A 219 -6.90 -19.50 3.54
CA GLY A 219 -5.52 -19.70 4.00
C GLY A 219 -4.48 -18.86 3.25
N GLY A 220 -4.90 -17.99 2.33
CA GLY A 220 -4.09 -16.93 1.74
C GLY A 220 -4.26 -15.58 2.45
N TYR A 221 -3.99 -14.51 1.71
CA TYR A 221 -4.26 -13.13 2.13
C TYR A 221 -4.76 -12.30 0.96
N TYR A 222 -5.79 -11.48 1.20
CA TYR A 222 -6.35 -10.58 0.19
C TYR A 222 -5.52 -9.28 0.07
N LEU A 223 -4.70 -8.99 1.09
CA LEU A 223 -3.87 -7.79 1.19
C LEU A 223 -2.50 -8.13 1.77
N VAL A 224 -1.46 -7.57 1.17
CA VAL A 224 -0.13 -7.45 1.77
C VAL A 224 0.34 -6.01 1.65
N GLY A 225 0.94 -5.48 2.70
CA GLY A 225 1.55 -4.17 2.67
C GLY A 225 2.92 -4.18 3.32
N ALA A 226 3.78 -3.27 2.85
CA ALA A 226 5.12 -3.09 3.37
C ALA A 226 5.48 -1.62 3.41
N SER A 227 6.30 -1.27 4.40
CA SER A 227 6.85 0.08 4.58
C SER A 227 8.32 0.09 4.18
N THR A 228 8.92 1.25 3.90
CA THR A 228 10.39 1.46 3.94
C THR A 228 10.83 2.18 5.20
N ASP A 229 9.87 2.66 6.02
CA ASP A 229 10.17 3.30 7.28
C ASP A 229 10.77 2.30 8.27
N ASN A 230 11.77 2.75 9.04
CA ASN A 230 12.52 1.97 10.03
C ASN A 230 13.60 1.03 9.48
N LEU A 231 13.98 1.13 8.20
CA LEU A 231 15.20 0.51 7.68
C LEU A 231 16.35 1.53 7.55
N PRO A 232 17.63 1.10 7.71
CA PRO A 232 18.74 1.75 7.02
C PRO A 232 18.46 1.75 5.52
N ILE A 233 19.13 2.61 4.74
CA ILE A 233 19.00 2.63 3.27
C ILE A 233 19.60 1.33 2.71
N SER A 234 18.92 0.21 2.86
CA SER A 234 19.09 -0.98 2.03
C SER A 234 17.74 -1.26 1.40
N THR A 235 17.77 -1.31 0.07
CA THR A 235 16.74 -1.85 -0.81
C THR A 235 16.61 -3.36 -0.64
N ASP A 236 16.77 -3.87 0.59
CA ASP A 236 16.78 -5.30 0.83
C ASP A 236 15.40 -5.85 0.44
N PRO A 237 15.37 -6.93 -0.35
CA PRO A 237 14.13 -7.53 -0.80
C PRO A 237 13.25 -7.88 0.39
N LEU A 238 11.93 -7.70 0.25
CA LEU A 238 10.97 -8.13 1.26
C LEU A 238 10.98 -9.68 1.29
N PRO A 239 11.66 -10.34 2.26
CA PRO A 239 11.99 -11.77 2.17
C PRO A 239 10.80 -12.68 2.52
N ILE A 240 9.58 -12.11 2.54
CA ILE A 240 8.37 -12.78 3.02
C ILE A 240 7.71 -13.65 1.93
N PHE A 241 8.19 -13.55 0.70
CA PHE A 241 7.65 -14.25 -0.47
C PHE A 241 8.47 -15.49 -0.87
N ASP A 242 9.73 -15.58 -0.46
CA ASP A 242 10.71 -16.55 -0.98
C ASP A 242 10.42 -17.99 -0.54
N GLY A 243 9.99 -18.86 -1.46
CA GLY A 243 9.72 -20.29 -1.19
C GLY A 243 8.36 -20.57 -0.53
N VAL A 244 7.41 -19.64 -0.63
CA VAL A 244 6.02 -19.88 -0.25
C VAL A 244 5.35 -20.73 -1.33
N ASP A 245 4.62 -21.75 -0.92
CA ASP A 245 3.85 -22.63 -1.81
C ASP A 245 2.55 -21.94 -2.23
N TRP A 246 2.65 -21.05 -3.22
CA TRP A 246 1.54 -20.23 -3.71
C TRP A 246 0.35 -21.07 -4.20
N GLY A 247 -0.86 -20.66 -3.85
CA GLY A 247 -2.10 -21.35 -4.21
C GLY A 247 -2.46 -22.51 -3.27
N THR A 248 -1.77 -22.65 -2.13
CA THR A 248 -2.08 -23.65 -1.11
C THR A 248 -2.63 -23.00 0.17
N PRO A 249 -3.35 -23.75 1.03
CA PRO A 249 -3.76 -23.25 2.35
C PRO A 249 -2.58 -22.96 3.31
N ALA A 250 -1.36 -23.36 2.95
CA ALA A 250 -0.16 -23.11 3.74
C ALA A 250 0.44 -21.71 3.53
N VAL A 251 -0.03 -20.94 2.55
CA VAL A 251 0.49 -19.60 2.21
C VAL A 251 0.58 -18.72 3.46
N TRP A 252 -0.50 -18.58 4.23
CA TRP A 252 -0.52 -17.76 5.43
C TRP A 252 0.53 -18.17 6.46
N SER A 253 0.57 -19.45 6.84
CA SER A 253 1.49 -19.92 7.88
C SER A 253 2.95 -19.80 7.44
N GLN A 254 3.22 -20.09 6.17
CA GLN A 254 4.53 -19.96 5.55
C GLN A 254 5.02 -18.50 5.44
N THR A 255 4.15 -17.54 5.13
CA THR A 255 4.49 -16.11 5.12
C THR A 255 4.76 -15.60 6.53
N ILE A 256 3.94 -15.97 7.52
CA ILE A 256 4.14 -15.59 8.92
C ILE A 256 5.47 -16.14 9.46
N GLU A 257 5.83 -17.37 9.11
CA GLU A 257 7.10 -17.96 9.51
C GLU A 257 8.29 -17.17 8.95
N ARG A 258 8.23 -16.76 7.68
CA ARG A 258 9.27 -15.92 7.06
C ARG A 258 9.42 -14.57 7.75
N ILE A 259 8.30 -13.90 8.04
CA ILE A 259 8.30 -12.62 8.76
C ILE A 259 9.02 -12.76 10.11
N LYS A 260 8.75 -13.84 10.85
CA LYS A 260 9.40 -14.13 12.14
C LYS A 260 10.89 -14.43 11.98
N GLN A 261 11.27 -15.25 11.01
CA GLN A 261 12.68 -15.58 10.73
C GLN A 261 13.49 -14.34 10.36
N SER A 262 12.89 -13.42 9.60
CA SER A 262 13.49 -12.13 9.24
C SER A 262 13.37 -11.06 10.33
N ARG A 263 12.80 -11.39 11.49
CA ARG A 263 12.60 -10.49 12.65
C ARG A 263 11.89 -9.19 12.30
N LEU A 264 10.97 -9.23 11.33
CA LEU A 264 10.18 -8.09 10.91
C LEU A 264 8.98 -7.90 11.86
N THR A 265 8.67 -6.65 12.20
CA THR A 265 7.40 -6.33 12.88
C THR A 265 6.26 -6.46 11.90
N PHE A 266 5.14 -7.03 12.35
CA PHE A 266 3.96 -7.17 11.51
C PHE A 266 2.67 -7.05 12.30
N SER A 267 1.61 -6.70 11.59
CA SER A 267 0.24 -6.75 12.10
C SER A 267 -0.71 -7.36 11.09
N CYS A 268 -1.88 -7.78 11.58
CA CYS A 268 -2.92 -8.39 10.78
C CYS A 268 -4.18 -7.53 10.81
N LEU A 269 -4.83 -7.39 9.66
CA LEU A 269 -6.14 -6.79 9.52
C LEU A 269 -7.23 -7.81 9.86
N LYS A 270 -8.48 -7.33 9.89
CA LYS A 270 -9.65 -8.22 9.97
C LYS A 270 -9.72 -9.10 8.72
N PRO A 271 -10.17 -10.36 8.85
CA PRO A 271 -10.38 -11.20 7.67
C PRO A 271 -11.40 -10.62 6.70
N TRP A 272 -11.16 -10.81 5.42
CA TRP A 272 -12.12 -10.55 4.34
C TRP A 272 -12.28 -11.79 3.45
N TYR A 273 -13.09 -11.68 2.40
CA TYR A 273 -13.44 -12.82 1.55
C TYR A 273 -13.32 -12.47 0.08
N ASP A 274 -12.88 -13.47 -0.69
CA ASP A 274 -12.82 -13.43 -2.13
C ASP A 274 -14.07 -14.08 -2.74
N VAL A 275 -14.42 -13.67 -3.96
CA VAL A 275 -15.57 -14.19 -4.69
C VAL A 275 -15.11 -15.28 -5.66
N ASP A 276 -14.93 -16.50 -5.16
CA ASP A 276 -14.36 -17.63 -5.93
C ASP A 276 -15.33 -18.76 -6.23
N GLU A 277 -16.35 -18.94 -5.40
CA GLU A 277 -17.35 -19.99 -5.54
C GLU A 277 -18.77 -19.42 -5.50
N TYR A 278 -19.76 -20.26 -5.81
CA TYR A 278 -21.15 -19.83 -5.88
C TYR A 278 -21.68 -19.31 -4.54
N SER A 279 -21.26 -19.89 -3.42
CA SER A 279 -21.61 -19.38 -2.08
C SER A 279 -21.12 -17.96 -1.85
N ASP A 280 -19.94 -17.61 -2.38
CA ASP A 280 -19.39 -16.27 -2.27
C ASP A 280 -20.15 -15.27 -3.15
N LEU A 281 -20.63 -15.71 -4.33
CA LEU A 281 -21.49 -14.89 -5.18
C LEU A 281 -22.84 -14.59 -4.51
N VAL A 282 -23.46 -15.57 -3.85
CA VAL A 282 -24.71 -15.39 -3.09
C VAL A 282 -24.48 -14.45 -1.90
N ARG A 283 -23.32 -14.57 -1.24
CA ARG A 283 -22.90 -13.65 -0.18
C ARG A 283 -22.72 -12.23 -0.71
N LEU A 284 -22.00 -12.07 -1.83
CA LEU A 284 -21.80 -10.80 -2.50
C LEU A 284 -23.14 -10.14 -2.82
N HIS A 285 -24.09 -10.88 -3.41
CA HIS A 285 -25.44 -10.37 -3.68
C HIS A 285 -26.12 -9.82 -2.42
N SER A 286 -26.09 -10.58 -1.32
CA SER A 286 -26.68 -10.16 -0.04
C SER A 286 -26.02 -8.92 0.57
N GLU A 287 -24.71 -8.74 0.33
CA GLU A 287 -23.96 -7.56 0.75
C GLU A 287 -24.29 -6.36 -0.15
N LEU A 288 -24.34 -6.56 -1.47
CA LEU A 288 -24.66 -5.51 -2.45
C LEU A 288 -26.03 -4.90 -2.22
N LEU A 289 -27.05 -5.71 -1.89
CA LEU A 289 -28.39 -5.21 -1.53
C LEU A 289 -28.36 -4.18 -0.39
N LYS A 290 -27.45 -4.33 0.57
CA LYS A 290 -27.29 -3.36 1.67
C LYS A 290 -26.45 -2.16 1.27
N LEU A 291 -25.46 -2.38 0.41
CA LEU A 291 -24.55 -1.32 -0.04
C LEU A 291 -25.27 -0.34 -0.97
N VAL A 292 -26.15 -0.80 -1.85
CA VAL A 292 -26.94 0.08 -2.74
C VAL A 292 -27.92 0.98 -1.98
N GLU A 293 -28.36 0.61 -0.78
CA GLU A 293 -29.19 1.47 0.07
C GLU A 293 -28.41 2.71 0.57
N VAL A 294 -27.08 2.62 0.59
CA VAL A 294 -26.18 3.66 1.12
C VAL A 294 -25.46 4.42 0.00
N ASP A 295 -25.09 3.73 -1.09
CA ASP A 295 -24.30 4.26 -2.18
C ASP A 295 -24.74 3.65 -3.52
N ASP A 296 -25.29 4.50 -4.39
CA ASP A 296 -25.82 4.06 -5.67
C ASP A 296 -24.76 3.48 -6.62
N SER A 297 -23.46 3.73 -6.38
CA SER A 297 -22.38 3.23 -7.23
C SER A 297 -22.31 1.70 -7.32
N TRP A 298 -22.93 0.99 -6.37
CA TRP A 298 -23.00 -0.47 -6.32
C TRP A 298 -24.05 -1.08 -7.28
N HIS A 299 -24.97 -0.27 -7.82
CA HIS A 299 -26.11 -0.76 -8.60
C HIS A 299 -25.71 -1.58 -9.82
N GLU A 300 -24.72 -1.15 -10.60
CA GLU A 300 -24.32 -1.88 -11.81
C GLU A 300 -23.72 -3.26 -11.48
N LEU A 301 -22.99 -3.35 -10.38
CA LEU A 301 -22.45 -4.63 -9.90
C LEU A 301 -23.57 -5.53 -9.39
N LEU A 302 -24.52 -4.98 -8.62
CA LEU A 302 -25.71 -5.71 -8.16
C LEU A 302 -26.50 -6.29 -9.34
N GLN A 303 -26.84 -5.46 -10.34
CA GLN A 303 -27.58 -5.91 -11.53
C GLN A 303 -26.86 -7.04 -12.27
N THR A 304 -25.54 -6.94 -12.41
CA THR A 304 -24.73 -7.99 -13.05
C THR A 304 -24.83 -9.31 -12.27
N VAL A 305 -24.74 -9.25 -10.94
CA VAL A 305 -24.86 -10.43 -10.07
C VAL A 305 -26.27 -11.02 -10.14
N GLU A 306 -27.33 -10.19 -10.09
CA GLU A 306 -28.73 -10.64 -10.16
C GLU A 306 -29.07 -11.32 -11.49
N VAL A 307 -28.55 -10.82 -12.62
CA VAL A 307 -28.74 -11.46 -13.93
C VAL A 307 -28.16 -12.87 -13.90
N VAL A 308 -26.93 -13.01 -13.42
CA VAL A 308 -26.23 -14.30 -13.36
C VAL A 308 -26.93 -15.30 -12.43
N LEU A 309 -27.42 -14.84 -11.28
CA LEU A 309 -28.17 -15.68 -10.34
C LEU A 309 -29.48 -16.20 -10.99
N ARG A 310 -30.24 -15.32 -11.67
CA ARG A 310 -31.49 -15.68 -12.37
C ARG A 310 -31.26 -16.66 -13.53
N GLU A 311 -30.20 -16.45 -14.31
CA GLU A 311 -29.83 -17.36 -15.41
C GLU A 311 -29.46 -18.77 -14.90
N ARG A 312 -28.85 -18.86 -13.71
CA ARG A 312 -28.57 -20.15 -13.08
C ARG A 312 -29.86 -20.83 -12.63
N GLU A 313 -30.74 -20.12 -11.93
CA GLU A 313 -32.01 -20.68 -11.46
C GLU A 313 -32.85 -21.20 -12.63
N THR A 314 -32.91 -20.46 -13.73
CA THR A 314 -33.61 -20.88 -14.94
C THR A 314 -33.01 -22.17 -15.52
N ARG A 315 -31.67 -22.26 -15.61
CA ARG A 315 -31.00 -23.50 -16.08
C ARG A 315 -31.23 -24.68 -15.14
N TYR A 316 -31.25 -24.46 -13.83
CA TYR A 316 -31.50 -25.50 -12.84
C TYR A 316 -32.94 -26.03 -12.91
N ASN A 317 -33.93 -25.14 -13.11
CA ASN A 317 -35.34 -25.51 -13.25
C ASN A 317 -35.69 -26.19 -14.58
N VAL A 318 -34.87 -26.00 -15.63
CA VAL A 318 -35.02 -26.70 -16.92
C VAL A 318 -34.35 -28.08 -16.91
N ALA A 319 -33.35 -28.27 -16.04
CA ALA A 319 -32.57 -29.51 -15.94
C ALA A 319 -33.15 -30.55 -14.95
N ASN A 320 -34.11 -30.15 -14.11
CA ASN A 320 -34.83 -31.02 -13.15
C ASN A 320 -36.32 -31.05 -13.49
#